data_AF-A0A6G0RF49-F1
#
_entry.id   AF-A0A6G0RF49-F1
#
_cell.length_a   1.000
_cell.length_b   1.000
_cell.length_c   1.000
_cell.angle_alpha   90.00
_cell.angle_beta   90.00
_cell.angle_gamma   90.00
#
_symmetry.space_group_name_H-M   'P 1'
#
loop_
_entity.id
_entity.type
_entity.pdbx_description
1 polymer ?
#
loop_
_entity_poly.entity_id
_entity_poly.type
_entity_poly.pdbx_seq_one_letter_code
_entity_poly.pdbx_strand_id
1 'polypeptide(L)'
;MAPLLDRPSPRTNLTDHDRSRVLSALLNHAAGGNLKQGSLKAVSASFGVSTQTAQRIWRRANENFKSTGVFSSLSRKRKSGRRKINRGRELARLRSVAPQRRSTLSAAATACDLSLSTLFRELKVGSIRIGTSVVKPVLTDANM
;
A
#
# COMPACT_ATOMS: atom_id res chain seq x y z
N MET A 1 28.71 22.25 19.14
CA MET A 1 28.21 20.90 19.48
C MET A 1 27.51 20.32 18.27
N ALA A 2 28.11 19.32 17.59
CA ALA A 2 27.41 18.60 16.53
C ALA A 2 26.22 17.84 17.15
N PRO A 3 25.03 17.85 16.53
CA PRO A 3 23.89 17.12 17.07
C PRO A 3 24.23 15.63 17.09
N LEU A 4 24.09 15.00 18.25
CA LEU A 4 24.16 13.56 18.37
C LEU A 4 23.07 13.00 17.46
N LEU A 5 23.49 12.35 16.36
CA LEU A 5 22.58 11.62 15.50
C LEU A 5 21.78 10.66 16.39
N ASP A 6 20.46 10.85 16.47
CA ASP A 6 19.56 9.95 17.19
C ASP A 6 19.83 8.52 16.73
N ARG A 7 20.49 7.74 17.59
CA ARG A 7 20.83 6.36 17.26
C ARG A 7 19.54 5.55 17.36
N PRO A 8 19.15 4.81 16.32
CA PRO A 8 17.94 3.99 16.39
C PRO A 8 18.09 2.95 17.50
N SER A 9 17.11 2.89 18.41
CA SER A 9 17.05 1.87 19.45
C SER A 9 17.15 0.46 18.83
N PRO A 10 17.84 -0.51 19.46
CA PRO A 10 18.09 -1.84 18.88
C PRO A 10 16.84 -2.62 18.45
N ARG A 11 15.67 -2.28 19.02
CA ARG A 11 14.38 -2.93 18.75
C ARG A 11 13.51 -2.15 17.76
N THR A 12 13.90 -0.94 17.39
CA THR A 12 13.12 -0.08 16.50
C THR A 12 13.49 -0.35 15.05
N ASN A 13 12.46 -0.49 14.20
CA ASN A 13 12.70 -0.59 12.77
C ASN A 13 13.23 0.73 12.24
N LEU A 14 14.31 0.71 11.46
CA LEU A 14 14.80 1.91 10.78
C LEU A 14 13.70 2.58 9.95
N THR A 15 13.64 3.90 10.02
CA THR A 15 12.80 4.72 9.16
C THR A 15 13.27 4.65 7.71
N ASP A 16 12.41 4.98 6.74
CA ASP A 16 12.82 5.00 5.33
C ASP A 16 13.92 6.03 5.05
N HIS A 17 13.93 7.13 5.80
CA HIS A 17 15.00 8.12 5.75
C HIS A 17 16.34 7.53 6.21
N ASP A 18 16.39 6.85 7.35
CA ASP A 18 17.62 6.22 7.85
C ASP A 18 18.11 5.12 6.90
N ARG A 19 17.19 4.31 6.35
CA ARG A 19 17.53 3.29 5.35
C ARG A 19 18.15 3.89 4.10
N SER A 20 17.66 5.06 3.68
CA SER A 20 18.21 5.80 2.55
C SER A 20 19.60 6.35 2.86
N ARG A 21 19.83 6.89 4.06
CA ARG A 21 21.16 7.36 4.49
C ARG A 21 22.19 6.22 4.54
N VAL A 22 21.82 5.07 5.12
CA VAL A 22 22.67 3.87 5.14
C VAL A 22 22.98 3.40 3.72
N LEU A 23 21.98 3.41 2.83
CA LEU A 23 22.17 3.04 1.43
C LEU A 23 23.11 4.00 0.70
N SER A 24 22.94 5.32 0.84
CA SER A 24 23.84 6.31 0.24
C SER A 24 25.28 6.12 0.70
N ALA A 25 25.50 5.86 2.00
CA ALA A 25 26.82 5.56 2.51
C ALA A 25 27.41 4.28 1.88
N LEU A 26 26.63 3.21 1.76
CA LEU A 26 27.06 1.98 1.07
C LEU A 26 27.41 2.24 -0.40
N LEU A 27 26.63 3.06 -1.10
CA LEU A 27 26.90 3.40 -2.51
C LEU A 27 28.23 4.15 -2.68
N ASN A 28 28.61 5.01 -1.73
CA ASN A 28 29.92 5.67 -1.75
C ASN A 28 31.11 4.69 -1.62
N HIS A 29 30.86 3.50 -1.07
CA HIS A 29 31.85 2.41 -0.97
C HIS A 29 31.74 1.39 -2.11
N ALA A 30 30.76 1.54 -3.01
CA ALA A 30 30.55 0.63 -4.11
C ALA A 30 31.40 1.01 -5.33
N ALA A 31 32.00 0.02 -5.99
CA ALA A 31 32.71 0.18 -7.25
C ALA A 31 32.27 -0.95 -8.20
N GLY A 32 31.89 -0.62 -9.44
CA GLY A 32 31.42 -1.62 -10.41
C GLY A 32 30.21 -2.43 -9.93
N GLY A 33 29.33 -1.82 -9.13
CA GLY A 33 28.14 -2.48 -8.57
C GLY A 33 28.40 -3.40 -7.37
N ASN A 34 29.65 -3.53 -6.92
CA ASN A 34 30.03 -4.36 -5.79
C ASN A 34 30.56 -3.51 -4.62
N LEU A 35 30.25 -3.93 -3.39
CA LEU A 35 30.83 -3.29 -2.20
C LEU A 35 32.25 -3.78 -1.98
N LYS A 36 33.16 -2.86 -1.66
CA LYS A 36 34.50 -3.24 -1.19
C LYS A 36 34.40 -4.09 0.08
N GLN A 37 35.35 -4.99 0.29
CA GLN A 37 35.43 -5.81 1.50
C GLN A 37 35.43 -4.93 2.75
N GLY A 38 34.70 -5.35 3.79
CA GLY A 38 34.60 -4.60 5.05
C GLY A 38 33.64 -3.40 5.04
N SER A 39 33.18 -2.92 3.87
CA SER A 39 32.29 -1.74 3.77
C SER A 39 31.00 -1.89 4.56
N LEU A 40 30.40 -3.09 4.53
CA LEU A 40 29.19 -3.38 5.32
C LEU A 40 29.43 -3.19 6.82
N LYS A 41 30.58 -3.65 7.34
CA LYS A 41 30.94 -3.54 8.76
C LYS A 41 31.25 -2.10 9.14
N ALA A 42 31.97 -1.38 8.28
CA ALA A 42 32.30 0.03 8.47
C ALA A 42 31.03 0.88 8.53
N VAL A 43 30.17 0.79 7.51
CA VAL A 43 28.91 1.55 7.47
C VAL A 43 27.98 1.13 8.61
N SER A 44 27.88 -0.16 8.92
CA SER A 44 27.02 -0.60 10.03
C SER A 44 27.45 0.00 11.37
N ALA A 45 28.76 0.10 11.61
CA ALA A 45 29.30 0.71 12.83
C ALA A 45 29.01 2.22 12.88
N SER A 46 29.20 2.95 11.77
CA SER A 46 28.94 4.40 11.72
C SER A 46 27.48 4.77 11.98
N PHE A 47 26.54 3.92 11.55
CA PHE A 47 25.10 4.15 11.73
C PHE A 47 24.50 3.45 12.95
N GLY A 48 25.29 2.70 13.72
CA GLY A 48 24.81 1.95 14.89
C GLY A 48 23.79 0.85 14.55
N VAL A 49 23.87 0.26 13.35
CA VAL A 49 22.98 -0.81 12.89
C VAL A 49 23.71 -2.15 12.85
N SER A 50 22.98 -3.26 12.88
CA SER A 50 23.60 -4.57 12.69
C SER A 50 24.12 -4.73 11.26
N THR A 51 25.23 -5.45 11.09
CA THR A 51 25.78 -5.79 9.76
C THR A 51 24.76 -6.51 8.88
N GLN A 52 23.92 -7.37 9.49
CA GLN A 52 22.79 -8.02 8.78
C GLN A 52 21.77 -7.00 8.25
N THR A 53 21.50 -5.93 9.00
CA THR A 53 20.58 -4.87 8.54
C THR A 53 21.15 -4.11 7.36
N ALA A 54 22.44 -3.74 7.41
CA ALA A 54 23.15 -3.11 6.31
C ALA A 54 23.18 -4.03 5.06
N GLN A 55 23.48 -5.31 5.24
CA GLN A 55 23.48 -6.29 4.16
C GLN A 55 22.08 -6.45 3.53
N ARG A 56 21.02 -6.47 4.35
CA ARG A 56 19.63 -6.55 3.87
C ARG A 56 19.22 -5.28 3.11
N ILE A 57 19.70 -4.11 3.53
CA ILE A 57 19.52 -2.85 2.80
C ILE A 57 20.19 -2.96 1.42
N TRP A 58 21.46 -3.38 1.37
CA TRP A 58 22.21 -3.52 0.13
C TRP A 58 21.58 -4.50 -0.85
N ARG A 59 21.21 -5.70 -0.38
CA ARG A 59 20.58 -6.73 -1.22
C ARG A 59 19.29 -6.22 -1.86
N ARG A 60 18.42 -5.61 -1.05
CA ARG A 60 17.14 -5.05 -1.53
C ARG A 60 17.34 -3.89 -2.50
N ALA A 61 18.34 -3.04 -2.25
CA ALA A 61 18.65 -1.95 -3.16
C ALA A 61 19.05 -2.46 -4.55
N ASN A 62 19.82 -3.55 -4.62
CA ASN A 62 20.16 -4.21 -5.88
C ASN A 62 18.96 -4.89 -6.55
N GLU A 63 18.11 -5.59 -5.77
CA GLU A 63 16.85 -6.17 -6.29
C GLU A 63 15.93 -5.08 -6.89
N ASN A 64 15.80 -3.94 -6.21
CA ASN A 64 15.03 -2.81 -6.71
C ASN A 64 15.71 -2.18 -7.94
N PHE A 65 17.02 -1.99 -7.95
CA PHE A 65 17.74 -1.47 -9.10
C PHE A 65 17.53 -2.34 -10.35
N LYS A 66 17.56 -3.68 -10.22
CA LYS A 66 17.28 -4.60 -11.34
C LYS A 66 15.87 -4.48 -11.91
N SER A 67 14.88 -4.06 -11.10
CA SER A 67 13.48 -3.99 -11.53
C SER A 67 13.03 -2.57 -11.92
N THR A 68 13.60 -1.53 -11.33
CA THR A 68 13.16 -0.14 -11.51
C THR A 68 14.27 0.81 -11.97
N GLY A 69 15.52 0.36 -12.07
CA GLY A 69 16.68 1.23 -12.39
C GLY A 69 17.11 2.17 -11.26
N VAL A 70 16.52 2.04 -10.06
CA VAL A 70 16.77 2.96 -8.94
C VAL A 70 17.18 2.18 -7.69
N PHE A 71 18.32 2.53 -7.11
CA PHE A 71 18.73 2.00 -5.80
C PHE A 71 17.79 2.52 -4.72
N SER A 72 16.94 1.64 -4.20
CA SER A 72 16.05 1.98 -3.09
C SER A 72 15.86 0.78 -2.17
N SER A 73 15.73 1.00 -0.87
CA SER A 73 15.57 -0.10 0.08
C SER A 73 14.43 0.14 1.06
N LEU A 74 13.33 0.75 0.64
CA LEU A 74 12.20 1.14 1.49
C LEU A 74 11.69 0.00 2.39
N SER A 75 11.18 0.38 3.56
CA SER A 75 10.60 -0.52 4.54
C SER A 75 9.38 -1.23 3.96
N ARG A 76 9.37 -2.55 4.08
CA ARG A 76 8.21 -3.38 3.70
C ARG A 76 7.21 -3.56 4.84
N LYS A 77 7.41 -2.91 6.00
CA LYS A 77 6.54 -3.06 7.18
C LYS A 77 5.07 -2.80 6.84
N ARG A 78 4.80 -1.74 6.07
CA ARG A 78 3.43 -1.39 5.64
C ARG A 78 2.91 -2.20 4.45
N LYS A 79 3.76 -3.02 3.82
CA LYS A 79 3.39 -3.94 2.72
C LYS A 79 3.22 -5.37 3.25
N SER A 80 2.59 -5.50 4.41
CA SER A 80 2.34 -6.78 5.10
C SER A 80 0.84 -6.96 5.38
N GLY A 81 0.42 -8.19 5.65
CA GLY A 81 -0.97 -8.54 5.93
C GLY A 81 -1.80 -8.97 4.72
N ARG A 82 -3.09 -9.23 4.96
CA ARG A 82 -4.05 -9.70 3.94
C ARG A 82 -4.31 -8.59 2.92
N ARG A 83 -4.03 -8.85 1.65
CA ARG A 83 -4.38 -7.94 0.55
C ARG A 83 -5.90 -7.80 0.43
N LYS A 84 -6.38 -6.58 0.14
CA LYS A 84 -7.80 -6.37 -0.18
C LYS A 84 -8.12 -7.16 -1.44
N ILE A 85 -9.22 -7.91 -1.40
CA ILE A 85 -9.71 -8.63 -2.59
C ILE A 85 -10.32 -7.59 -3.53
N ASN A 86 -9.89 -7.56 -4.78
CA ASN A 86 -10.53 -6.73 -5.79
C ASN A 86 -11.89 -7.34 -6.14
N ARG A 87 -12.97 -6.59 -5.91
CA ARG A 87 -14.34 -7.00 -6.19
C ARG A 87 -15.00 -6.23 -7.33
N GLY A 88 -14.19 -5.58 -8.18
CA GLY A 88 -14.70 -4.73 -9.26
C GLY A 88 -15.57 -5.49 -10.25
N ARG A 89 -15.24 -6.75 -10.53
CA ARG A 89 -16.01 -7.61 -11.45
C ARG A 89 -17.41 -7.90 -10.91
N GLU A 90 -17.52 -8.27 -9.64
CA GLU A 90 -18.80 -8.56 -9.00
C GLU A 90 -19.64 -7.30 -8.88
N LEU A 91 -19.04 -6.20 -8.40
CA LEU A 91 -19.73 -4.92 -8.24
C LEU A 91 -20.22 -4.34 -9.57
N ALA A 92 -19.52 -4.60 -10.69
CA ALA A 92 -19.95 -4.15 -12.01
C ALA A 92 -21.31 -4.72 -12.43
N ARG A 93 -21.70 -5.91 -11.93
CA ARG A 93 -23.00 -6.54 -12.21
C ARG A 93 -24.18 -5.68 -11.72
N LEU A 94 -23.98 -4.82 -10.73
CA LEU A 94 -25.03 -3.92 -10.25
C LEU A 94 -25.46 -2.91 -11.33
N ARG A 95 -24.63 -2.63 -12.34
CA ARG A 95 -24.97 -1.69 -13.41
C ARG A 95 -26.04 -2.23 -14.35
N SER A 96 -26.08 -3.54 -14.59
CA SER A 96 -27.09 -4.19 -15.43
C SER A 96 -28.40 -4.48 -14.69
N VAL A 97 -28.45 -4.23 -13.37
CA VAL A 97 -29.60 -4.51 -12.53
C VAL A 97 -30.43 -3.24 -12.37
N ALA A 98 -31.72 -3.31 -12.73
CA ALA A 98 -32.66 -2.21 -12.57
C ALA A 98 -32.69 -1.72 -11.10
N PRO A 99 -32.77 -0.41 -10.83
CA PRO A 99 -32.70 0.15 -9.47
C PRO A 99 -33.66 -0.51 -8.48
N GLN A 100 -34.88 -0.83 -8.92
CA GLN A 100 -35.92 -1.48 -8.12
C GLN A 100 -35.49 -2.86 -7.61
N ARG A 101 -34.68 -3.59 -8.38
CA ARG A 101 -34.17 -4.93 -8.03
C ARG A 101 -32.90 -4.91 -7.15
N ARG A 102 -32.36 -3.72 -6.87
CA ARG A 102 -31.17 -3.52 -6.01
C ARG A 102 -31.39 -2.41 -4.97
N SER A 103 -32.64 -2.19 -4.58
CA SER A 103 -33.05 -1.15 -3.64
C SER A 103 -32.59 -1.43 -2.21
N THR A 104 -32.51 -2.71 -1.82
CA THR A 104 -31.98 -3.14 -0.52
C THR A 104 -30.57 -3.70 -0.66
N LEU A 105 -29.79 -3.59 0.42
CA LEU A 105 -28.43 -4.14 0.44
C LEU A 105 -28.43 -5.67 0.24
N SER A 106 -29.44 -6.37 0.77
CA SER A 106 -29.58 -7.81 0.56
C SER A 106 -29.83 -8.14 -0.92
N ALA A 107 -30.80 -7.48 -1.55
CA ALA A 107 -31.10 -7.70 -2.96
C ALA A 107 -29.92 -7.35 -3.88
N ALA A 108 -29.22 -6.25 -3.59
CA ALA A 108 -28.00 -5.88 -4.29
C ALA A 108 -26.88 -6.92 -4.11
N ALA A 109 -26.75 -7.52 -2.92
CA ALA A 109 -25.72 -8.52 -2.63
C ALA A 109 -25.98 -9.80 -3.43
N THR A 110 -27.23 -10.28 -3.44
CA THR A 110 -27.66 -11.39 -4.29
C THR A 110 -27.41 -11.08 -5.77
N ALA A 111 -27.72 -9.87 -6.23
CA ALA A 111 -27.56 -9.49 -7.64
C ALA A 111 -26.09 -9.42 -8.11
N CYS A 112 -25.11 -9.34 -7.20
CA CYS A 112 -23.68 -9.37 -7.53
C CYS A 112 -22.96 -10.64 -7.06
N ASP A 113 -23.68 -11.64 -6.55
CA ASP A 113 -23.15 -12.87 -5.94
C ASP A 113 -22.16 -12.61 -4.79
N LEU A 114 -22.48 -11.64 -3.93
CA LEU A 114 -21.70 -11.31 -2.74
C LEU A 114 -22.49 -11.58 -1.46
N SER A 115 -21.79 -11.85 -0.36
CA SER A 115 -22.45 -11.83 0.95
C SER A 115 -22.87 -10.41 1.31
N LEU A 116 -23.97 -10.28 2.05
CA LEU A 116 -24.46 -8.98 2.56
C LEU A 116 -23.37 -8.22 3.32
N SER A 117 -22.62 -8.92 4.19
CA SER A 117 -21.51 -8.33 4.95
C SER A 117 -20.38 -7.80 4.05
N THR A 118 -20.11 -8.47 2.93
CA THR A 118 -19.10 -8.01 1.97
C THR A 118 -19.57 -6.77 1.22
N LEU A 119 -20.81 -6.78 0.75
CA LEU A 119 -21.37 -5.63 0.05
C LEU A 119 -21.47 -4.41 0.98
N PHE A 120 -21.87 -4.61 2.25
CA PHE A 120 -21.87 -3.57 3.27
C PHE A 120 -20.49 -2.93 3.46
N ARG A 121 -19.43 -3.75 3.52
CA ARG A 121 -18.06 -3.25 3.64
C ARG A 121 -17.64 -2.44 2.42
N GLU A 122 -17.98 -2.90 1.20
CA GLU A 122 -17.67 -2.15 -0.02
C GLU A 122 -18.45 -0.82 -0.10
N LEU A 123 -19.68 -0.78 0.41
CA LEU A 123 -20.43 0.46 0.59
C LEU A 123 -19.73 1.41 1.58
N LYS A 124 -19.29 0.91 2.74
CA LYS A 124 -18.58 1.71 3.76
C LYS A 124 -17.25 2.29 3.27
N VAL A 125 -16.53 1.54 2.42
CA VAL A 125 -15.26 2.00 1.83
C VAL A 125 -15.49 2.91 0.61
N GLY A 126 -16.74 3.03 0.13
CA GLY A 126 -17.11 3.91 -0.97
C GLY A 126 -16.87 3.34 -2.37
N SER A 127 -16.66 2.02 -2.48
CA SER A 127 -16.54 1.32 -3.78
C SER A 127 -17.86 1.32 -4.56
N ILE A 128 -18.98 1.46 -3.84
CA ILE A 128 -20.34 1.66 -4.37
C ILE A 128 -21.03 2.74 -3.55
N ARG A 129 -22.15 3.27 -4.07
CA ARG A 129 -22.97 4.29 -3.40
C ARG A 129 -24.45 3.94 -3.54
N ILE A 130 -25.25 4.39 -2.58
CA ILE A 130 -26.70 4.35 -2.68
C ILE A 130 -27.12 5.44 -3.67
N GLY A 131 -27.83 5.04 -4.72
CA GLY A 131 -28.41 5.99 -5.66
C GLY A 131 -29.80 6.41 -5.17
N THR A 132 -29.99 7.69 -4.92
CA THR A 132 -31.32 8.28 -4.71
C THR A 132 -31.71 9.01 -5.99
N SER A 133 -32.85 8.63 -6.58
CA SER A 133 -33.44 9.40 -7.68
C SER A 133 -34.53 10.30 -7.12
N VAL A 134 -34.36 11.61 -7.24
CA VAL A 134 -35.45 12.56 -7.05
C VAL A 134 -36.03 12.82 -8.43
N VAL A 135 -37.12 12.14 -8.77
CA VAL A 135 -37.94 12.53 -9.92
C VAL A 135 -38.94 13.54 -9.39
N LYS A 136 -38.96 14.75 -9.97
CA LYS A 136 -40.07 15.69 -9.76
C LYS A 136 -41.20 15.26 -10.71
N PRO A 137 -42.25 14.58 -10.24
CA PRO A 137 -43.34 14.21 -11.13
C PRO A 137 -43.97 15.49 -11.69
N VAL A 138 -44.11 15.56 -13.00
CA VAL A 138 -44.86 16.65 -13.64
C VAL A 138 -46.32 16.39 -13.38
N LEU A 139 -47.02 17.36 -12.81
CA LEU A 139 -48.45 17.29 -12.60
C LEU A 139 -49.12 17.18 -13.98
N THR A 140 -49.87 16.10 -14.16
CA THR A 140 -50.62 15.78 -15.37
C THR A 140 -52.04 15.48 -14.93
N ASP A 141 -53.04 15.65 -15.79
CA ASP A 141 -54.45 15.44 -15.44
C ASP A 141 -54.74 14.03 -14.90
N ALA A 142 -53.92 13.04 -15.23
CA ALA A 142 -53.99 11.68 -14.69
C ALA A 142 -53.52 11.55 -13.23
N ASN A 143 -52.80 12.56 -12.71
CA ASN A 143 -52.24 12.62 -11.36
C ASN A 143 -52.68 13.90 -10.60
N MET A 144 -53.72 14.61 -11.09
CA MET A 144 -54.47 15.61 -10.33
C MET A 144 -55.36 14.92 -9.29
#